data_AF-A0A8J4XTD0-F1
#
_entry.id   AF-A0A8J4XTD0-F1
#
_cell.length_a   1.000
_cell.length_b   1.000
_cell.length_c   1.000
_cell.angle_alpha   90.00
_cell.angle_beta   90.00
_cell.angle_gamma   90.00
#
_symmetry.space_group_name_H-M   'P 1'
#
loop_
_entity.id
_entity.type
_entity.pdbx_description
1 polymer ?
#
loop_
_entity_poly.entity_id
_entity_poly.type
_entity_poly.pdbx_seq_one_letter_code
_entity_poly.pdbx_strand_id
1 'polypeptide(L)'
;MYTLETRKDASQKGQTIKADRLLFQRILVAQDSGRDIDLKSLLSHELTPVPLSLADTAGRLRPTNKAALGKILEDGITVEILPKSSLKTCFIIDGQALVQVIGKPTGAKSFGDLADVFNASVFSHFNEHCSRVDVVFNQYRITSIKSGTRERREGRVRSIRRKIDSREIPLPANWKQFMDLPENKANLTKFLSDQMMLEAKKSRPTCELITAGGFEEETKVASSQGSDVEQLQSSHEEADTRIILHAKAAYMD
;
A
#
# COMPACT_ATOMS: atom_id res chain seq x y z
N MET A 1 -15.67 19.87 -12.18
CA MET A 1 -15.66 18.49 -12.74
C MET A 1 -14.23 18.24 -13.22
N TYR A 2 -13.44 17.46 -12.48
CA TYR A 2 -12.04 17.22 -12.82
C TYR A 2 -11.95 16.04 -13.79
N THR A 3 -11.52 16.28 -15.03
CA THR A 3 -11.36 15.23 -16.03
C THR A 3 -9.91 14.80 -16.07
N LEU A 4 -9.62 13.60 -15.56
CA LEU A 4 -8.31 12.98 -15.79
C LEU A 4 -8.24 12.53 -17.25
N GLU A 5 -7.34 13.12 -18.03
CA GLU A 5 -7.06 12.67 -19.39
C GLU A 5 -6.47 11.26 -19.34
N THR A 6 -7.32 10.27 -19.59
CA THR A 6 -6.86 8.92 -19.91
C THR A 6 -6.52 8.89 -21.39
N ARG A 7 -5.24 8.65 -21.74
CA ARG A 7 -4.87 8.28 -23.11
C ARG A 7 -5.59 6.96 -23.45
N LYS A 8 -6.78 7.06 -24.03
CA LYS A 8 -7.48 5.92 -24.63
C LYS A 8 -6.81 5.63 -25.96
N ASP A 9 -6.28 4.43 -26.14
CA ASP A 9 -5.84 3.95 -27.44
C ASP A 9 -7.02 4.03 -28.43
N ALA A 10 -6.82 4.71 -29.55
CA ALA A 10 -7.88 4.92 -30.57
C ALA A 10 -8.46 3.59 -31.08
N SER A 11 -7.65 2.53 -31.09
CA SER A 11 -8.05 1.15 -31.43
C SER A 11 -9.06 0.56 -30.45
N GLN A 12 -8.87 0.74 -29.14
CA GLN A 12 -9.82 0.25 -28.12
C GLN A 12 -11.17 0.96 -28.20
N LYS A 13 -11.15 2.29 -28.43
CA LYS A 13 -12.39 3.07 -28.66
C LYS A 13 -13.23 2.48 -29.80
N GLY A 14 -12.58 2.13 -30.91
CA GLY A 14 -13.27 1.54 -32.07
C GLY A 14 -13.89 0.16 -31.79
N GLN A 15 -13.26 -0.66 -30.96
CA GLN A 15 -13.79 -1.97 -30.57
C GLN A 15 -15.00 -1.84 -29.62
N THR A 16 -14.94 -0.94 -28.63
CA THR A 16 -16.07 -0.68 -27.72
C THR A 16 -17.31 -0.23 -28.49
N ILE A 17 -17.17 0.75 -29.39
CA ILE A 17 -18.29 1.28 -30.19
C ILE A 17 -18.95 0.18 -31.05
N LYS A 18 -18.15 -0.73 -31.62
CA LYS A 18 -18.68 -1.86 -32.41
C LYS A 18 -19.44 -2.86 -31.52
N ALA A 19 -18.93 -3.17 -30.33
CA ALA A 19 -19.58 -4.07 -29.40
C ALA A 19 -20.92 -3.52 -28.89
N ASP A 20 -20.95 -2.22 -28.52
CA ASP A 20 -22.17 -1.54 -28.06
C ASP A 20 -23.23 -1.53 -29.16
N ARG A 21 -22.84 -1.20 -30.40
CA ARG A 21 -23.75 -1.22 -31.55
C ARG A 21 -24.37 -2.60 -31.78
N LEU A 22 -23.57 -3.68 -31.69
CA LEU A 22 -24.08 -5.04 -31.85
C LEU A 22 -25.03 -5.43 -30.71
N LEU A 23 -24.75 -4.99 -29.49
CA LEU A 23 -25.62 -5.23 -28.34
C LEU A 23 -26.97 -4.52 -28.50
N PHE A 24 -26.96 -3.22 -28.84
CA PHE A 24 -28.20 -2.47 -29.09
C PHE A 24 -29.00 -3.08 -30.24
N GLN A 25 -28.33 -3.50 -31.33
CA GLN A 25 -29.01 -4.20 -32.42
C GLN A 25 -29.69 -5.50 -31.95
N ARG A 26 -29.03 -6.29 -31.08
CA ARG A 26 -29.62 -7.52 -30.53
C ARG A 26 -30.81 -7.22 -29.62
N ILE A 27 -30.74 -6.17 -28.81
CA ILE A 27 -31.86 -5.73 -27.95
C ILE A 27 -33.07 -5.36 -28.81
N LEU A 28 -32.86 -4.54 -29.85
CA LEU A 28 -33.93 -4.13 -30.79
C LEU A 28 -34.54 -5.34 -31.49
N VAL A 29 -33.73 -6.23 -32.05
CA VAL A 29 -34.23 -7.45 -32.72
C VAL A 29 -35.01 -8.34 -31.75
N ALA A 30 -34.56 -8.46 -30.50
CA ALA A 30 -35.26 -9.27 -29.49
C ALA A 30 -36.63 -8.68 -29.14
N GLN A 31 -36.74 -7.35 -29.04
CA GLN A 31 -38.00 -6.65 -28.83
C GLN A 31 -38.94 -6.80 -30.03
N ASP A 32 -38.44 -6.58 -31.25
CA ASP A 32 -39.20 -6.77 -32.50
C ASP A 32 -39.69 -8.22 -32.68
N SER A 33 -38.93 -9.19 -32.13
CA SER A 33 -39.32 -10.61 -32.13
C SER A 33 -40.40 -10.95 -31.08
N GLY A 34 -40.96 -9.95 -30.40
CA GLY A 34 -42.05 -10.13 -29.43
C GLY A 34 -41.61 -10.44 -28.00
N ARG A 35 -40.33 -10.27 -27.64
CA ARG A 35 -39.90 -10.38 -26.24
C ARG A 35 -40.28 -9.10 -25.49
N ASP A 36 -40.89 -9.26 -24.32
CA ASP A 36 -41.14 -8.16 -23.40
C ASP A 36 -39.82 -7.73 -22.75
N ILE A 37 -39.32 -6.53 -23.11
CA ILE A 37 -38.05 -5.98 -22.63
C ILE A 37 -38.32 -4.58 -22.06
N ASP A 38 -38.14 -4.44 -20.74
CA ASP A 38 -38.16 -3.13 -20.09
C ASP A 38 -36.86 -2.37 -20.37
N LEU A 39 -36.88 -1.56 -21.43
CA LEU A 39 -35.75 -0.72 -21.82
C LEU A 39 -35.37 0.30 -20.73
N LYS A 40 -36.33 0.79 -19.94
CA LYS A 40 -36.06 1.80 -18.92
C LYS A 40 -35.23 1.20 -17.79
N SER A 41 -35.60 0.01 -17.34
CA SER A 41 -34.81 -0.75 -16.37
C SER A 41 -33.46 -1.16 -16.95
N LEU A 42 -33.44 -1.71 -18.17
CA LEU A 42 -32.22 -2.18 -18.83
C LEU A 42 -31.17 -1.06 -18.97
N LEU A 43 -31.58 0.13 -19.44
CA LEU A 43 -30.68 1.28 -19.64
C LEU A 43 -30.29 2.00 -18.34
N SER A 44 -30.87 1.60 -17.20
CA SER A 44 -30.43 2.08 -15.88
C SER A 44 -29.15 1.37 -15.38
N HIS A 45 -28.71 0.32 -16.08
CA HIS A 45 -27.53 -0.46 -15.75
C HIS A 45 -26.43 -0.33 -16.82
N GLU A 46 -25.17 -0.57 -16.43
CA GLU A 46 -24.08 -0.67 -17.40
C GLU A 46 -24.25 -1.96 -18.22
N LEU A 47 -24.38 -1.82 -19.55
CA LEU A 47 -24.60 -2.93 -20.48
C LEU A 47 -23.30 -3.62 -20.95
N THR A 48 -22.22 -3.39 -20.23
CA THR A 48 -20.90 -3.94 -20.51
C THR A 48 -20.56 -5.08 -19.56
N PRO A 49 -19.70 -6.04 -19.96
CA PRO A 49 -19.34 -7.17 -19.08
C PRO A 49 -18.68 -6.77 -17.76
N VAL A 50 -18.13 -5.56 -17.71
CA VAL A 50 -17.48 -4.96 -16.54
C VAL A 50 -17.82 -3.47 -16.46
N PRO A 51 -17.81 -2.87 -15.25
CA PRO A 51 -17.95 -1.43 -15.11
C PRO A 51 -16.79 -0.70 -15.80
N LEU A 52 -17.05 0.04 -16.89
CA LEU A 52 -15.98 0.65 -17.69
C LEU A 52 -15.29 1.82 -16.98
N SER A 53 -15.90 2.34 -15.92
CA SER A 53 -15.32 3.28 -14.97
C SER A 53 -14.16 2.66 -14.17
N LEU A 54 -14.23 1.35 -13.90
CA LEU A 54 -13.26 0.61 -13.07
C LEU A 54 -12.34 -0.30 -13.88
N ALA A 55 -12.78 -0.81 -15.03
CA ALA A 55 -12.04 -1.78 -15.84
C ALA A 55 -11.98 -1.42 -17.33
N ASP A 56 -10.98 -1.95 -18.03
CA ASP A 56 -10.92 -1.91 -19.50
C ASP A 56 -11.80 -3.00 -20.12
N THR A 57 -11.97 -2.97 -21.45
CA THR A 57 -12.78 -3.95 -22.18
C THR A 57 -12.22 -5.37 -22.14
N ALA A 58 -11.00 -5.56 -21.67
CA ALA A 58 -10.40 -6.87 -21.43
C ALA A 58 -10.60 -7.35 -19.97
N GLY A 59 -11.41 -6.63 -19.18
CA GLY A 59 -11.69 -6.97 -17.78
C GLY A 59 -10.58 -6.60 -16.80
N ARG A 60 -9.56 -5.85 -17.23
CA ARG A 60 -8.43 -5.46 -16.36
C ARG A 60 -8.72 -4.13 -15.69
N LEU A 61 -8.46 -4.00 -14.40
CA LEU A 61 -8.67 -2.75 -13.65
C LEU A 61 -7.93 -1.57 -14.31
N ARG A 62 -8.59 -0.42 -14.40
CA ARG A 62 -7.98 0.82 -14.89
C ARG A 62 -7.03 1.35 -13.82
N PRO A 63 -5.78 1.69 -14.19
CA PRO A 63 -4.87 2.29 -13.24
C PRO A 63 -5.34 3.72 -12.94
N THR A 64 -5.33 4.10 -11.66
CA THR A 64 -5.52 5.48 -11.24
C THR A 64 -4.20 6.08 -10.80
N ASN A 65 -4.08 7.40 -10.86
CA ASN A 65 -2.92 8.10 -10.31
C ASN A 65 -3.21 8.50 -8.85
N LYS A 66 -2.90 7.62 -7.90
CA LYS A 66 -3.08 7.90 -6.45
C LYS A 66 -2.38 9.19 -6.01
N ALA A 67 -1.24 9.53 -6.60
CA ALA A 67 -0.51 10.77 -6.29
C ALA A 67 -1.27 12.04 -6.70
N ALA A 68 -2.20 11.96 -7.67
CA ALA A 68 -3.05 13.08 -8.02
C ALA A 68 -4.03 13.42 -6.89
N LEU A 69 -4.48 12.43 -6.10
CA LEU A 69 -5.38 12.67 -4.97
C LEU A 69 -4.73 13.54 -3.90
N GLY A 70 -3.46 13.26 -3.56
CA GLY A 70 -2.71 14.09 -2.60
C GLY A 70 -2.68 15.55 -3.02
N LYS A 71 -2.35 15.81 -4.30
CA LYS A 71 -2.35 17.18 -4.86
C LYS A 71 -3.72 17.85 -4.77
N ILE A 72 -4.81 17.10 -5.00
CA ILE A 72 -6.18 17.63 -4.91
C ILE A 72 -6.54 17.96 -3.47
N LEU A 73 -6.11 17.13 -2.51
CA LEU A 73 -6.38 17.37 -1.09
C LEU A 73 -5.55 18.52 -0.53
N GLU A 74 -4.33 18.71 -1.02
CA GLU A 74 -3.44 19.81 -0.62
C GLU A 74 -3.79 21.14 -1.30
N ASP A 75 -4.51 21.10 -2.42
CA ASP A 75 -4.87 22.30 -3.18
C ASP A 75 -5.76 23.24 -2.34
N GLY A 76 -5.28 24.48 -2.17
CA GLY A 76 -5.97 25.49 -1.36
C GLY A 76 -5.81 25.34 0.17
N ILE A 77 -5.05 24.36 0.67
CA ILE A 77 -4.76 24.24 2.10
C ILE A 77 -3.45 24.98 2.43
N THR A 78 -3.52 25.92 3.37
CA THR A 78 -2.32 26.50 3.98
C THR A 78 -1.89 25.62 5.13
N VAL A 79 -0.70 25.01 5.02
CA VAL A 79 -0.12 24.22 6.10
C VAL A 79 0.40 25.17 7.17
N GLU A 80 -0.33 25.30 8.27
CA GLU A 80 0.17 25.98 9.46
C GLU A 80 1.15 25.07 10.19
N ILE A 81 2.34 25.60 10.51
CA ILE A 81 3.28 24.92 11.40
C ILE A 81 2.63 24.89 12.78
N LEU A 82 2.30 23.70 13.27
CA LEU A 82 1.76 23.54 14.61
C LEU A 82 2.75 24.13 15.64
N PRO A 83 2.28 24.86 16.66
CA PRO A 83 3.14 25.38 17.70
C PRO A 83 3.85 24.22 18.42
N LYS A 84 5.05 24.48 18.95
CA LYS A 84 5.74 23.49 19.81
C LYS A 84 4.83 23.13 20.97
N SER A 85 4.42 21.87 21.02
CA SER A 85 3.59 21.33 22.10
C SER A 85 4.49 20.76 23.19
N SER A 86 4.12 20.97 24.46
CA SER A 86 4.71 20.28 25.61
C SER A 86 4.06 18.91 25.87
N LEU A 87 3.04 18.54 25.09
CA LEU A 87 2.37 17.25 25.20
C LEU A 87 3.27 16.14 24.67
N LYS A 88 3.13 14.95 25.25
CA LYS A 88 3.78 13.76 24.71
C LYS A 88 3.26 13.52 23.29
N THR A 89 4.18 13.21 22.38
CA THR A 89 3.88 12.99 20.97
C THR A 89 3.97 11.50 20.65
N CYS A 90 3.14 11.05 19.72
CA CYS A 90 3.26 9.75 19.07
C CYS A 90 3.72 9.96 17.62
N PHE A 91 4.78 9.26 17.21
CA PHE A 91 5.20 9.25 15.80
C PHE A 91 4.63 8.03 15.10
N ILE A 92 4.00 8.22 13.94
CA ILE A 92 3.50 7.12 13.12
C ILE A 92 4.21 7.17 11.77
N ILE A 93 4.92 6.09 11.46
CA ILE A 93 5.83 5.99 10.32
C ILE A 93 5.26 4.99 9.32
N ASP A 94 5.11 5.42 8.06
CA ASP A 94 4.95 4.48 6.94
C ASP A 94 6.28 3.75 6.71
N GLY A 95 6.37 2.53 7.23
CA GLY A 95 7.56 1.70 7.13
C GLY A 95 7.90 1.33 5.69
N GLN A 96 6.91 1.19 4.81
CA GLN A 96 7.18 0.91 3.41
C GLN A 96 7.77 2.11 2.68
N ALA A 97 7.29 3.32 2.99
CA ALA A 97 7.89 4.56 2.48
C ALA A 97 9.32 4.75 3.02
N LEU A 98 9.56 4.48 4.31
CA LEU A 98 10.89 4.57 4.90
C LEU A 98 11.88 3.60 4.23
N VAL A 99 11.47 2.37 3.94
CA VAL A 99 12.29 1.41 3.15
C VAL A 99 12.65 1.97 1.77
N GLN A 100 11.71 2.65 1.10
CA GLN A 100 11.97 3.24 -0.23
C GLN A 100 12.93 4.42 -0.16
N VAL A 101 12.80 5.26 0.87
CA VAL A 101 13.70 6.41 1.11
C VAL A 101 15.12 5.94 1.44
N ILE A 102 15.27 4.95 2.31
CA ILE A 102 16.57 4.39 2.70
C ILE A 102 17.22 3.66 1.50
N GLY A 103 16.41 2.93 0.72
CA GLY A 103 16.89 2.19 -0.44
C GLY A 103 17.99 1.19 -0.09
N LYS A 104 19.10 1.23 -0.84
CA LYS A 104 20.33 0.48 -0.52
C LYS A 104 21.36 1.47 0.05
N PRO A 105 21.60 1.50 1.37
CA PRO A 105 22.51 2.43 1.99
C PRO A 105 23.95 2.29 1.44
N THR A 106 24.65 3.42 1.33
CA THR A 106 26.05 3.42 0.94
C THR A 106 26.89 2.69 1.98
N GLY A 107 27.69 1.71 1.55
CA GLY A 107 28.56 0.93 2.44
C GLY A 107 27.90 -0.28 3.11
N ALA A 108 26.57 -0.41 3.07
CA ALA A 108 25.87 -1.58 3.59
C ALA A 108 26.16 -2.82 2.71
N LYS A 109 26.61 -3.90 3.35
CA LYS A 109 26.97 -5.16 2.68
C LYS A 109 25.91 -6.23 2.91
N SER A 110 25.25 -6.20 4.06
CA SER A 110 24.32 -7.22 4.54
C SER A 110 22.94 -6.65 4.90
N PHE A 111 21.95 -7.52 5.04
CA PHE A 111 20.64 -7.11 5.56
C PHE A 111 20.72 -6.63 7.02
N GLY A 112 21.70 -7.09 7.80
CA GLY A 112 22.02 -6.55 9.13
C GLY A 112 22.41 -5.09 9.08
N ASP A 113 23.32 -4.70 8.17
CA ASP A 113 23.72 -3.30 8.00
C ASP A 113 22.53 -2.42 7.60
N LEU A 114 21.65 -2.94 6.72
CA LEU A 114 20.41 -2.27 6.35
C LEU A 114 19.48 -2.10 7.56
N ALA A 115 19.31 -3.14 8.37
CA ALA A 115 18.49 -3.08 9.58
C ALA A 115 19.04 -2.06 10.58
N ASP A 116 20.35 -1.93 10.71
CA ASP A 116 20.96 -0.95 11.61
C ASP A 116 20.66 0.49 11.16
N VAL A 117 20.76 0.77 9.85
CA VAL A 117 20.36 2.07 9.28
C VAL A 117 18.86 2.34 9.45
N PHE A 118 18.03 1.32 9.24
CA PHE A 118 16.59 1.41 9.42
C PHE A 118 16.22 1.69 10.88
N ASN A 119 16.76 0.91 11.81
CA ASN A 119 16.57 1.06 13.24
C ASN A 119 17.04 2.44 13.72
N ALA A 120 18.21 2.90 13.27
CA ALA A 120 18.69 4.25 13.61
C ALA A 120 17.72 5.34 13.14
N SER A 121 17.11 5.18 11.97
CA SER A 121 16.11 6.11 11.45
C SER A 121 14.85 6.13 12.34
N VAL A 122 14.33 4.96 12.72
CA VAL A 122 13.15 4.84 13.59
C VAL A 122 13.44 5.36 15.00
N PHE A 123 14.57 4.95 15.60
CA PHE A 123 14.92 5.30 16.97
C PHE A 123 15.41 6.73 17.13
N SER A 124 15.72 7.43 16.04
CA SER A 124 15.96 8.89 16.09
C SER A 124 14.76 9.67 16.61
N HIS A 125 13.55 9.08 16.54
CA HIS A 125 12.33 9.66 17.12
C HIS A 125 12.18 9.39 18.62
N PHE A 126 12.99 8.52 19.22
CA PHE A 126 12.94 8.26 20.66
C PHE A 126 13.57 9.44 21.40
N ASN A 127 12.73 10.21 22.07
CA ASN A 127 13.14 11.34 22.89
C ASN A 127 12.21 11.47 24.11
N GLU A 128 12.56 12.34 25.05
CA GLU A 128 11.82 12.53 26.31
C GLU A 128 10.36 13.00 26.14
N HIS A 129 10.04 13.59 24.99
CA HIS A 129 8.70 14.05 24.64
C HIS A 129 7.94 13.05 23.77
N CYS A 130 8.51 11.88 23.47
CA CYS A 130 7.87 10.83 22.69
C CYS A 130 7.44 9.69 23.61
N SER A 131 6.13 9.43 23.70
CA SER A 131 5.60 8.27 24.44
C SER A 131 5.71 6.99 23.62
N ARG A 132 5.52 7.09 22.31
CA ARG A 132 5.25 5.95 21.44
C ARG A 132 5.66 6.23 19.99
N VAL A 133 6.28 5.25 19.35
CA VAL A 133 6.54 5.25 17.91
C VAL A 133 5.92 4.01 17.29
N ASP A 134 5.12 4.24 16.26
CA ASP A 134 4.44 3.21 15.50
C ASP A 134 5.07 3.09 14.11
N VAL A 135 5.50 1.89 13.73
CA VAL A 135 5.96 1.60 12.38
C VAL A 135 4.96 0.68 11.69
N VAL A 136 4.36 1.16 10.62
CA VAL A 136 3.27 0.47 9.93
C VAL A 136 3.72 0.07 8.53
N PHE A 137 3.62 -1.21 8.20
CA PHE A 137 4.00 -1.73 6.89
C PHE A 137 2.79 -2.13 6.03
N ASN A 138 3.02 -2.18 4.72
CA ASN A 138 2.11 -2.84 3.79
C ASN A 138 2.15 -4.35 3.98
N GLN A 139 1.03 -4.98 3.70
CA GLN A 139 0.92 -6.43 3.61
C GLN A 139 0.96 -6.91 2.16
N TYR A 140 1.49 -8.10 1.95
CA TYR A 140 1.66 -8.69 0.61
C TYR A 140 0.91 -10.02 0.54
N ARG A 141 -0.34 -9.98 0.06
CA ARG A 141 -1.17 -11.17 -0.18
C ARG A 141 -1.16 -11.59 -1.63
N ILE A 142 -1.42 -12.87 -1.87
CA ILE A 142 -1.55 -13.48 -3.20
C ILE A 142 -2.81 -12.94 -3.88
N THR A 143 -3.95 -12.98 -3.19
CA THR A 143 -5.22 -12.42 -3.64
C THR A 143 -5.36 -10.98 -3.15
N SER A 144 -5.00 -10.03 -4.01
CA SER A 144 -5.06 -8.61 -3.72
C SER A 144 -5.68 -7.86 -4.90
N ILE A 145 -6.50 -6.84 -4.63
CA ILE A 145 -6.96 -5.89 -5.66
C ILE A 145 -5.77 -5.21 -6.35
N LYS A 146 -4.65 -5.08 -5.62
CA LYS A 146 -3.40 -4.50 -6.09
C LYS A 146 -2.60 -5.44 -6.99
N SER A 147 -2.90 -6.75 -7.02
CA SER A 147 -2.14 -7.73 -7.82
C SER A 147 -2.07 -7.33 -9.30
N GLY A 148 -3.18 -6.91 -9.91
CA GLY A 148 -3.23 -6.46 -11.30
C GLY A 148 -2.43 -5.17 -11.56
N THR A 149 -2.18 -4.35 -10.52
CA THR A 149 -1.26 -3.20 -10.64
C THR A 149 0.20 -3.59 -10.47
N ARG A 150 0.50 -4.62 -9.66
CA ARG A 150 1.85 -5.16 -9.45
C ARG A 150 2.35 -5.88 -10.70
N GLU A 151 1.51 -6.72 -11.31
CA GLU A 151 1.82 -7.44 -12.55
C GLU A 151 2.21 -6.47 -13.70
N ARG A 152 1.53 -5.32 -13.81
CA ARG A 152 1.88 -4.29 -14.80
C ARG A 152 3.22 -3.60 -14.53
N ARG A 153 3.66 -3.54 -13.26
CA ARG A 153 4.91 -2.88 -12.85
C ARG A 153 6.12 -3.82 -12.91
N GLU A 154 5.91 -5.12 -12.70
CA GLU A 154 6.98 -6.12 -12.63
C GLU A 154 7.74 -6.29 -13.95
N GLY A 155 7.17 -5.86 -15.08
CA GLY A 155 7.84 -5.94 -16.38
C GLY A 155 8.20 -7.38 -16.78
N ARG A 156 8.74 -7.58 -17.98
CA ARG A 156 9.09 -8.93 -18.47
C ARG A 156 10.37 -9.53 -17.84
N VAL A 157 10.96 -8.87 -16.84
CA VAL A 157 12.27 -9.25 -16.30
C VAL A 157 12.08 -10.15 -15.09
N ARG A 158 12.70 -11.34 -15.13
CA ARG A 158 12.64 -12.35 -14.06
C ARG A 158 13.24 -11.76 -12.78
N SER A 159 12.40 -11.39 -11.83
CA SER A 159 12.82 -10.93 -10.51
C SER A 159 13.48 -12.07 -9.73
N ILE A 160 14.53 -11.75 -8.95
CA ILE A 160 15.29 -12.76 -8.20
C ILE A 160 14.72 -12.83 -6.79
N ARG A 161 14.13 -13.97 -6.44
CA ARG A 161 13.71 -14.25 -5.07
C ARG A 161 14.94 -14.38 -4.17
N ARG A 162 14.96 -13.66 -3.06
CA ARG A 162 15.95 -13.85 -1.99
C ARG A 162 15.24 -14.04 -0.65
N LYS A 163 15.60 -15.11 0.03
CA LYS A 163 15.14 -15.39 1.39
C LYS A 163 16.05 -14.66 2.37
N ILE A 164 15.48 -13.94 3.33
CA ILE A 164 16.22 -13.19 4.35
C ILE A 164 16.11 -13.96 5.66
N ASP A 165 16.94 -14.98 5.81
CA ASP A 165 16.94 -15.85 6.99
C ASP A 165 17.81 -15.33 8.14
N SER A 166 18.76 -14.41 7.86
CA SER A 166 19.67 -13.88 8.88
C SER A 166 20.24 -12.51 8.51
N ARG A 167 20.87 -11.85 9.48
CA ARG A 167 21.50 -10.53 9.32
C ARG A 167 22.68 -10.57 8.35
N GLU A 168 23.43 -11.67 8.29
CA GLU A 168 24.68 -11.82 7.54
C GLU A 168 24.45 -11.95 6.03
N ILE A 169 23.21 -12.17 5.60
CA ILE A 169 22.89 -12.36 4.19
C ILE A 169 23.25 -11.10 3.39
N PRO A 170 24.05 -11.23 2.30
CA PRO A 170 24.44 -10.09 1.49
C PRO A 170 23.26 -9.41 0.80
N LEU A 171 23.30 -8.08 0.76
CA LEU A 171 22.34 -7.29 0.00
C LEU A 171 22.42 -7.63 -1.49
N PRO A 172 21.28 -7.63 -2.21
CA PRO A 172 21.28 -7.88 -3.65
C PRO A 172 22.10 -6.82 -4.39
N ALA A 173 22.77 -7.25 -5.46
CA ALA A 173 23.49 -6.33 -6.35
C ALA A 173 22.53 -5.33 -7.00
N ASN A 174 21.41 -5.83 -7.53
CA ASN A 174 20.33 -5.02 -8.09
C ASN A 174 19.18 -4.84 -7.08
N TRP A 175 19.20 -3.73 -6.33
CA TRP A 175 18.20 -3.42 -5.31
C TRP A 175 16.79 -3.23 -5.91
N LYS A 176 16.71 -2.54 -7.05
CA LYS A 176 15.42 -2.24 -7.70
C LYS A 176 14.68 -3.51 -8.06
N GLN A 177 15.36 -4.44 -8.75
CA GLN A 177 14.77 -5.72 -9.14
C GLN A 177 14.39 -6.60 -7.94
N PHE A 178 15.15 -6.53 -6.85
CA PHE A 178 14.79 -7.20 -5.60
C PHE A 178 13.49 -6.61 -5.03
N MET A 179 13.38 -5.28 -5.01
CA MET A 179 12.21 -4.53 -4.57
C MET A 179 11.05 -4.51 -5.59
N ASP A 180 11.12 -5.23 -6.70
CA ASP A 180 9.96 -5.38 -7.57
C ASP A 180 9.09 -6.57 -7.14
N LEU A 181 9.71 -7.62 -6.57
CA LEU A 181 9.02 -8.85 -6.16
C LEU A 181 8.27 -8.69 -4.82
N PRO A 182 6.94 -8.91 -4.76
CA PRO A 182 6.14 -8.80 -3.53
C PRO A 182 6.65 -9.68 -2.38
N GLU A 183 7.10 -10.89 -2.67
CA GLU A 183 7.62 -11.84 -1.69
C GLU A 183 8.92 -11.35 -1.04
N ASN A 184 9.78 -10.69 -1.80
CA ASN A 184 10.99 -10.07 -1.26
C ASN A 184 10.64 -8.92 -0.32
N LYS A 185 9.62 -8.11 -0.67
CA LYS A 185 9.13 -7.04 0.21
C LYS A 185 8.57 -7.60 1.50
N ALA A 186 7.74 -8.64 1.42
CA ALA A 186 7.16 -9.31 2.58
C ALA A 186 8.26 -9.85 3.52
N ASN A 187 9.26 -10.54 2.96
CA ASN A 187 10.39 -11.04 3.73
C ASN A 187 11.19 -9.89 4.36
N LEU A 188 11.41 -8.79 3.64
CA LEU A 188 12.13 -7.63 4.15
C LEU A 188 11.38 -6.94 5.28
N THR A 189 10.08 -6.68 5.13
CA THR A 189 9.27 -6.03 6.17
C THR A 189 9.17 -6.89 7.42
N LYS A 190 9.10 -8.22 7.27
CA LYS A 190 9.17 -9.16 8.39
C LYS A 190 10.50 -9.09 9.10
N PHE A 191 11.59 -9.22 8.35
CA PHE A 191 12.93 -9.14 8.91
C PHE A 191 13.16 -7.83 9.67
N LEU A 192 12.79 -6.68 9.08
CA LEU A 192 12.92 -5.37 9.75
C LEU A 192 12.04 -5.26 10.99
N SER A 193 10.80 -5.76 10.94
CA SER A 193 9.91 -5.77 12.12
C SER A 193 10.52 -6.58 13.26
N ASP A 194 11.04 -7.77 12.97
CA ASP A 194 11.68 -8.62 13.98
C ASP A 194 12.96 -7.97 14.55
N GLN A 195 13.80 -7.35 13.69
CA GLN A 195 15.03 -6.68 14.12
C GLN A 195 14.76 -5.45 14.99
N MET A 196 13.80 -4.60 14.61
CA MET A 196 13.41 -3.44 15.42
C MET A 196 12.89 -3.87 16.80
N MET A 197 12.03 -4.88 16.83
CA MET A 197 11.45 -5.37 18.08
C MET A 197 12.49 -6.00 19.00
N LEU A 198 13.45 -6.73 18.44
CA LEU A 198 14.58 -7.27 19.18
C LEU A 198 15.44 -6.15 19.79
N GLU A 199 15.80 -5.15 19.00
CA GLU A 199 16.66 -4.05 19.45
C GLU A 199 15.95 -3.15 20.47
N ALA A 200 14.66 -2.86 20.29
CA ALA A 200 13.87 -2.11 21.25
C ALA A 200 13.77 -2.84 22.60
N LYS A 201 13.55 -4.16 22.60
CA LYS A 201 13.54 -4.96 23.84
C LYS A 201 14.89 -4.99 24.55
N LYS A 202 15.98 -4.98 23.78
CA LYS A 202 17.36 -4.98 24.31
C LYS A 202 17.74 -3.63 24.90
N SER A 203 17.45 -2.55 24.18
CA SER A 203 17.78 -1.18 24.60
C SER A 203 16.86 -0.65 25.70
N ARG A 204 15.66 -1.21 25.86
CA ARG A 204 14.64 -0.83 26.86
C ARG A 204 14.41 0.70 26.89
N PRO A 205 14.04 1.30 25.75
CA PRO A 205 13.74 2.72 25.69
C PRO A 205 12.54 3.06 26.56
N THR A 206 12.51 4.28 27.09
CA THR A 206 11.33 4.82 27.77
C THR A 206 10.15 4.98 26.82
N CYS A 207 10.43 5.29 25.56
CA CYS A 207 9.45 5.33 24.48
C CYS A 207 9.08 3.92 24.04
N GLU A 208 7.77 3.66 23.92
CA GLU A 208 7.28 2.38 23.39
C GLU A 208 7.47 2.32 21.86
N LEU A 209 7.80 1.15 21.35
CA LEU A 209 7.78 0.85 19.91
C LEU A 209 6.63 -0.11 19.63
N ILE A 210 5.79 0.25 18.68
CA ILE A 210 4.77 -0.63 18.12
C ILE A 210 5.05 -0.87 16.63
N THR A 211 4.90 -2.10 16.17
CA THR A 211 4.97 -2.42 14.73
C THR A 211 3.78 -3.25 14.29
N ALA A 212 3.27 -2.98 13.08
CA ALA A 212 2.10 -3.65 12.51
C ALA A 212 2.25 -3.89 11.00
N GLY A 213 1.58 -4.93 10.49
CA GLY A 213 1.50 -5.25 9.06
C GLY A 213 2.77 -5.89 8.46
N GLY A 214 3.90 -5.84 9.17
CA GLY A 214 5.16 -6.44 8.75
C GLY A 214 5.28 -7.94 9.03
N PHE A 215 4.29 -8.60 9.62
CA PHE A 215 4.39 -9.99 10.05
C PHE A 215 3.75 -10.98 9.07
N GLU A 216 4.05 -12.27 9.25
CA GLU A 216 3.36 -13.36 8.53
C GLU A 216 1.87 -13.40 8.86
N GLU A 217 1.55 -13.28 10.15
CA GLU A 217 0.19 -13.11 10.61
C GLU A 217 -0.30 -11.69 10.35
N GLU A 218 -1.43 -11.60 9.65
CA GLU A 218 -1.95 -10.37 9.06
C GLU A 218 -2.35 -9.28 10.04
N THR A 219 -3.03 -9.71 11.09
CA THR A 219 -3.58 -8.84 12.13
C THR A 219 -2.58 -8.58 13.23
N LYS A 220 -1.44 -9.28 13.22
CA LYS A 220 -0.45 -9.20 14.29
C LYS A 220 0.11 -7.78 14.42
N VAL A 221 0.11 -7.33 15.66
CA VAL A 221 0.77 -6.12 16.13
C VAL A 221 1.69 -6.52 17.28
N ALA A 222 2.86 -5.89 17.38
CA ALA A 222 3.80 -6.16 18.45
C ALA A 222 4.17 -4.87 19.17
N SER A 223 4.19 -4.92 20.50
CA SER A 223 4.72 -3.87 21.38
C SER A 223 6.08 -4.29 21.96
N SER A 224 7.04 -3.37 21.99
CA SER A 224 8.35 -3.59 22.63
C SER A 224 8.25 -3.71 24.15
N GLN A 225 7.20 -3.15 24.76
CA GLN A 225 6.95 -3.18 26.20
C GLN A 225 5.94 -4.28 26.61
N GLY A 226 5.32 -4.95 25.63
CA GLY A 226 4.34 -6.01 25.88
C GLY A 226 2.96 -5.49 26.26
N SER A 227 2.65 -4.24 25.92
CA SER A 227 1.33 -3.63 26.12
C SER A 227 0.26 -4.37 25.33
N ASP A 228 -0.98 -4.28 25.82
CA ASP A 228 -2.15 -4.71 25.06
C ASP A 228 -2.40 -3.75 23.90
N VAL A 229 -2.38 -4.32 22.68
CA VAL A 229 -2.44 -3.59 21.41
C VAL A 229 -3.50 -4.20 20.48
N GLU A 230 -4.47 -4.93 21.03
CA GLU A 230 -5.56 -5.54 20.25
C GLU A 230 -6.33 -4.53 19.39
N GLN A 231 -6.52 -3.30 19.90
CA GLN A 231 -7.17 -2.20 19.20
C GLN A 231 -6.46 -1.75 17.91
N LEU A 232 -5.19 -2.13 17.73
CA LEU A 232 -4.39 -1.82 16.54
C LEU A 232 -4.39 -2.95 15.51
N GLN A 233 -4.99 -4.10 15.83
CA GLN A 233 -5.09 -5.21 14.90
C GLN A 233 -5.98 -4.84 13.73
N SER A 234 -5.53 -5.18 12.52
CA SER A 234 -6.25 -4.87 11.30
C SER A 234 -5.90 -5.84 10.19
N SER A 235 -6.90 -6.17 9.38
CA SER A 235 -6.78 -6.93 8.13
C SER A 235 -6.58 -6.04 6.91
N HIS A 236 -6.16 -4.78 7.09
CA HIS A 236 -5.95 -3.87 5.96
C HIS A 236 -4.63 -4.16 5.23
N GLU A 237 -4.63 -4.14 3.90
CA GLU A 237 -3.42 -4.41 3.12
C GLU A 237 -2.45 -3.21 3.12
N GLU A 238 -2.95 -1.98 3.07
CA GLU A 238 -2.13 -0.77 2.86
C GLU A 238 -1.81 -0.05 4.18
N ALA A 239 -0.55 0.37 4.33
CA ALA A 239 -0.05 1.08 5.50
C ALA A 239 -0.78 2.40 5.74
N ASP A 240 -1.13 3.14 4.69
CA ASP A 240 -1.85 4.41 4.79
C ASP A 240 -3.21 4.27 5.49
N THR A 241 -3.96 3.20 5.21
CA THR A 241 -5.23 2.94 5.90
C THR A 241 -5.01 2.51 7.36
N ARG A 242 -3.94 1.76 7.65
CA ARG A 242 -3.57 1.38 9.01
C ARG A 242 -3.11 2.58 9.82
N ILE A 243 -2.37 3.52 9.22
CA ILE A 243 -1.91 4.75 9.87
C ILE A 243 -3.08 5.53 10.48
N ILE A 244 -4.25 5.54 9.83
CA ILE A 244 -5.46 6.18 10.37
C ILE A 244 -5.93 5.51 11.68
N LEU A 245 -5.90 4.18 11.75
CA LEU A 245 -6.23 3.44 12.98
C LEU A 245 -5.23 3.76 14.10
N HIS A 246 -3.94 3.75 13.79
CA HIS A 246 -2.88 4.08 14.74
C HIS A 246 -2.98 5.53 15.23
N ALA A 247 -3.31 6.47 14.35
CA ALA A 247 -3.52 7.88 14.70
C ALA A 247 -4.74 8.06 15.63
N LYS A 248 -5.82 7.32 15.35
CA LYS A 248 -7.00 7.30 16.22
C LYS A 248 -6.68 6.73 17.60
N ALA A 249 -5.90 5.65 17.69
CA ALA A 249 -5.49 5.07 18.96
C ALA A 249 -4.58 6.03 19.75
N ALA A 250 -3.59 6.62 19.09
CA ALA A 250 -2.68 7.58 19.72
C ALA A 250 -3.38 8.86 20.23
N TYR A 251 -4.54 9.21 19.67
CA TYR A 251 -5.38 10.30 20.15
C TYR A 251 -6.18 9.93 21.42
N MET A 252 -6.43 8.64 21.66
CA MET A 252 -7.17 8.16 22.83
C MET A 252 -6.27 7.83 24.03
N ASP A 253 -4.97 7.64 23.81
CA ASP A 253 -3.95 7.41 24.84
C ASP A 253 -3.60 8.71 25.59
#